data_AF-A0A816RJD0-F1
#
_entry.id   AF-A0A816RJD0-F1
#
_cell.length_a   1.000
_cell.length_b   1.000
_cell.length_c   1.000
_cell.angle_alpha   90.00
_cell.angle_beta   90.00
_cell.angle_gamma   90.00
#
_symmetry.space_group_name_H-M   'P 1'
#
loop_
_entity.id
_entity.type
_entity.pdbx_description
1 polymer ?
#
loop_
_entity_poly.entity_id
_entity_poly.type
_entity_poly.pdbx_seq_one_letter_code
_entity_poly.pdbx_strand_id
1 'polypeptide(L)'
;MSATDTIRSNRKYFPIELKKGKQLERGEYRYLTSNGVSVIKWMDKKEVLVASNYFDPEIEGEVNRRDKDGSRKQISYPLAIVQYNYRKIIDDSSFLFHLLMT
;
A
#
# COMPACT_ATOMS: atom_id res chain seq x y z
N MET A 1 -20.56 2.59 -4.27
CA MET A 1 -19.65 1.51 -4.71
C MET A 1 -18.23 1.92 -4.34
N SER A 2 -17.54 1.11 -3.53
CA SER A 2 -16.13 1.29 -3.18
C SER A 2 -15.26 0.36 -4.02
N ALA A 3 -14.18 0.90 -4.58
CA ALA A 3 -13.22 0.18 -5.40
C ALA A 3 -11.80 0.52 -4.91
N THR A 4 -10.98 -0.51 -4.76
CA THR A 4 -9.56 -0.38 -4.40
C THR A 4 -8.81 -1.46 -5.15
N ASP A 5 -7.87 -1.07 -5.99
CA ASP A 5 -7.13 -2.01 -6.83
C ASP A 5 -5.74 -1.48 -7.20
N THR A 6 -4.89 -2.38 -7.65
CA THR A 6 -3.56 -2.05 -8.18
C THR A 6 -3.63 -1.47 -9.57
N ILE A 7 -2.72 -0.55 -9.86
CA ILE A 7 -2.58 0.04 -11.19
C ILE A 7 -1.15 -0.10 -11.70
N ARG A 8 -0.98 -0.10 -13.03
CA ARG A 8 0.35 -0.11 -13.65
C ARG A 8 0.91 1.31 -13.76
N SER A 9 2.20 1.47 -13.55
CA SER A 9 2.92 2.76 -13.64
C SER A 9 2.96 3.36 -15.06
N ASN A 10 2.77 2.53 -16.08
CA ASN A 10 2.71 2.91 -17.49
C ASN A 10 1.29 3.27 -17.96
N ARG A 11 0.30 3.36 -17.06
CA ARG A 11 -1.05 3.78 -17.41
C ARG A 11 -1.04 5.20 -17.98
N LYS A 12 -1.76 5.41 -19.08
CA LYS A 12 -1.95 6.74 -19.67
C LYS A 12 -2.54 7.67 -18.61
N TYR A 13 -1.95 8.86 -18.47
CA TYR A 13 -2.31 9.86 -17.43
C TYR A 13 -1.98 9.48 -15.98
N PHE A 14 -1.02 8.57 -15.76
CA PHE A 14 -0.49 8.38 -14.40
C PHE A 14 0.13 9.69 -13.88
N PRO A 15 -0.18 10.12 -12.64
CA PRO A 15 0.29 11.40 -12.12
C PRO A 15 1.81 11.50 -12.13
N ILE A 16 2.33 12.50 -12.85
CA ILE A 16 3.77 12.68 -13.04
C ILE A 16 4.44 13.06 -11.71
N GLU A 17 3.70 13.71 -10.81
CA GLU A 17 4.16 14.13 -9.50
C GLU A 17 4.48 12.91 -8.62
N LEU A 18 3.77 11.79 -8.77
CA LEU A 18 4.11 10.51 -8.11
C LEU A 18 5.30 9.80 -8.76
N LYS A 19 5.64 10.14 -10.02
CA LYS A 19 6.85 9.66 -10.69
C LYS A 19 8.09 10.46 -10.30
N LYS A 20 7.91 11.74 -9.96
CA LYS A 20 9.00 12.67 -9.63
C LYS A 20 9.42 12.58 -8.17
N GLY A 21 10.70 12.82 -7.92
CA GLY A 21 11.30 12.91 -6.58
C GLY A 21 12.22 11.75 -6.22
N LYS A 22 12.75 11.79 -4.99
CA LYS A 22 13.60 10.73 -4.44
C LYS A 22 12.86 9.39 -4.44
N GLN A 23 13.60 8.30 -4.65
CA GLN A 23 13.09 6.96 -4.41
C GLN A 23 12.62 6.86 -2.95
N LEU A 24 11.46 6.23 -2.77
CA LEU A 24 10.92 5.94 -1.46
C LEU A 24 11.75 4.84 -0.81
N GLU A 25 12.00 4.99 0.48
CA GLU A 25 12.53 3.90 1.29
C GLU A 25 11.45 2.86 1.57
N ARG A 26 11.86 1.64 1.91
CA ARG A 26 10.91 0.56 2.17
C ARG A 26 10.04 0.88 3.39
N GLY A 27 8.73 0.97 3.18
CA GLY A 27 7.72 1.37 4.16
C GLY A 27 7.17 2.76 3.87
N GLU A 28 7.90 3.61 3.16
CA GLU A 28 7.43 4.94 2.80
C GLU A 28 6.37 4.88 1.69
N TYR A 29 5.49 5.87 1.70
CA TYR A 29 4.48 6.05 0.69
C TYR A 29 4.29 7.53 0.36
N ARG A 30 3.71 7.79 -0.81
CA ARG A 30 3.20 9.08 -1.25
C ARG A 30 1.85 8.88 -1.91
N TYR A 31 1.02 9.89 -1.91
CA TYR A 31 -0.27 9.82 -2.56
C TYR A 31 -0.63 11.13 -3.24
N LEU A 32 -1.62 11.05 -4.11
CA LEU A 32 -2.35 12.20 -4.64
C LEU A 32 -3.83 11.87 -4.64
N THR A 33 -4.64 12.86 -4.32
CA THR A 33 -6.09 12.74 -4.31
C THR A 33 -6.69 13.71 -5.31
N SER A 34 -7.61 13.23 -6.14
CA SER A 34 -8.36 14.07 -7.07
C SER A 34 -9.76 13.49 -7.27
N ASN A 35 -10.78 14.33 -7.20
CA ASN A 35 -12.18 13.96 -7.45
C ASN A 35 -12.64 12.72 -6.64
N GLY A 36 -12.24 12.63 -5.37
CA GLY A 36 -12.58 11.50 -4.50
C GLY A 36 -11.86 10.19 -4.82
N VAL A 37 -10.82 10.22 -5.66
CA VAL A 37 -9.95 9.07 -5.94
C VAL A 37 -8.52 9.40 -5.51
N SER A 38 -7.95 8.51 -4.72
CA SER A 38 -6.59 8.56 -4.22
C SER A 38 -5.72 7.57 -4.96
N VAL A 39 -4.59 8.01 -5.50
CA VAL A 39 -3.54 7.15 -6.03
C VAL A 39 -2.40 7.15 -5.04
N ILE A 40 -2.04 5.97 -4.54
CA ILE A 40 -1.04 5.75 -3.51
C ILE A 40 0.11 4.98 -4.14
N LYS A 41 1.31 5.53 -3.99
CA LYS A 41 2.58 4.90 -4.34
C LYS A 41 3.28 4.49 -3.06
N TRP A 42 3.53 3.20 -2.92
CA TRP A 42 4.15 2.61 -1.75
C TRP A 42 5.35 1.76 -2.12
N MET A 43 6.38 1.80 -1.29
CA MET A 43 7.56 0.98 -1.46
C MET A 43 7.58 -0.16 -0.44
N ASP A 44 7.34 -1.39 -0.89
CA ASP A 44 7.71 -2.59 -0.13
C ASP A 44 9.08 -3.12 -0.62
N LYS A 45 9.21 -4.39 -0.99
CA LYS A 45 10.38 -4.89 -1.72
C LYS A 45 10.47 -4.31 -3.12
N LYS A 46 9.32 -3.91 -3.67
CA LYS A 46 9.15 -3.25 -4.97
C LYS A 46 8.09 -2.17 -4.83
N GLU A 47 8.09 -1.23 -5.79
CA GLU A 47 7.04 -0.22 -5.90
C GLU A 47 5.68 -0.87 -6.17
N VAL A 48 4.68 -0.47 -5.39
CA VAL A 48 3.27 -0.86 -5.56
C VAL A 48 2.46 0.42 -5.73
N LEU A 49 1.57 0.41 -6.72
CA LEU A 49 0.66 1.51 -7.00
C LEU A 49 -0.78 1.03 -6.78
N VAL A 50 -1.51 1.74 -5.93
CA VAL A 50 -2.89 1.45 -5.57
C VAL A 50 -3.76 2.66 -5.89
N ALA A 51 -4.94 2.45 -6.46
CA ALA A 51 -5.96 3.47 -6.59
C ALA A 51 -7.17 3.09 -5.73
N SER A 52 -7.73 4.06 -4.99
CA SER A 52 -8.92 3.86 -4.17
C SER A 52 -9.85 5.06 -4.25
N ASN A 53 -11.16 4.82 -4.29
CA ASN A 53 -12.19 5.86 -4.12
C ASN A 53 -12.84 5.86 -2.72
N TYR A 54 -12.29 5.06 -1.80
CA TYR A 54 -12.92 4.77 -0.51
C TYR A 54 -12.02 5.10 0.69
N PHE A 55 -10.70 5.01 0.50
CA PHE A 55 -9.76 5.26 1.58
C PHE A 55 -9.18 6.67 1.46
N ASP A 56 -9.32 7.42 2.55
CA ASP A 56 -8.54 8.64 2.76
C ASP A 56 -7.07 8.23 3.01
N PRO A 57 -6.13 8.66 2.15
CA PRO A 57 -4.73 8.30 2.26
C PRO A 57 -4.01 9.03 3.40
N GLU A 58 -4.64 10.03 4.04
CA GLU A 58 -4.16 10.65 5.27
C GLU A 58 -4.42 9.78 6.51
N ILE A 59 -5.38 8.86 6.44
CA ILE A 59 -5.66 7.95 7.54
C ILE A 59 -4.67 6.79 7.49
N GLU A 60 -3.75 6.84 8.43
CA GLU A 60 -2.80 5.79 8.69
C GLU A 60 -3.34 4.77 9.71
N GLY A 61 -2.95 3.52 9.54
CA GLY A 61 -3.06 2.46 10.53
C GLY A 61 -1.68 1.92 10.86
N GLU A 62 -1.58 1.23 11.98
CA GLU A 62 -0.32 0.63 12.42
C GLU A 62 -0.35 -0.88 12.15
N VAL A 63 0.74 -1.43 11.62
CA VAL A 63 0.90 -2.88 11.58
C VAL A 63 2.31 -3.27 12.03
N ASN A 64 2.39 -4.45 12.64
CA ASN A 64 3.66 -5.04 13.05
C ASN A 64 4.31 -5.74 11.86
N ARG A 65 5.44 -5.22 11.40
CA ARG A 65 6.25 -5.86 10.36
C ARG A 65 7.38 -6.66 11.00
N ARG A 66 7.55 -7.89 10.54
CA ARG A 66 8.70 -8.73 10.88
C ARG A 66 9.88 -8.42 9.96
N ASP A 67 11.02 -8.06 10.55
CA ASP A 67 12.29 -7.92 9.83
C ASP A 67 12.99 -9.27 9.69
N LYS A 68 14.01 -9.34 8.81
CA LYS A 68 14.73 -10.58 8.48
C LYS A 68 15.36 -11.23 9.72
N ASP A 69 15.75 -10.41 10.69
CA ASP A 69 16.38 -10.84 11.94
C ASP A 69 15.36 -11.35 12.98
N GLY A 70 14.08 -11.43 12.61
CA GLY A 70 12.99 -11.91 13.46
C GLY A 70 12.39 -10.85 14.38
N SER A 71 12.99 -9.67 14.48
CA SER A 71 12.45 -8.54 15.23
C SER A 71 11.16 -8.01 14.59
N ARG A 72 10.24 -7.51 15.43
CA ARG A 72 9.01 -6.84 14.97
C ARG A 72 9.17 -5.33 15.12
N LYS A 73 8.83 -4.57 14.08
CA LYS A 73 8.75 -3.12 14.11
C LYS A 73 7.34 -2.67 13.79
N GLN A 74 6.81 -1.79 14.62
CA GLN A 74 5.57 -1.08 14.37
C GLN A 74 5.87 0.03 13.37
N ILE A 75 5.15 0.04 12.27
CA ILE A 75 5.31 1.04 11.22
C ILE A 75 3.94 1.48 10.74
N SER A 76 3.86 2.75 10.38
CA SER A 76 2.64 3.38 9.92
C SER A 76 2.37 3.06 8.45
N TYR A 77 1.11 2.80 8.11
CA TYR A 77 0.67 2.45 6.76
C TYR A 77 -0.67 3.09 6.42
N PRO A 78 -0.87 3.55 5.17
CA PRO A 78 -2.18 3.90 4.66
C PRO A 78 -3.17 2.74 4.77
N LEU A 79 -4.40 3.01 5.23
CA LEU A 79 -5.45 1.99 5.32
C LEU A 79 -5.75 1.29 3.98
N ALA A 80 -5.59 2.00 2.86
CA ALA A 80 -5.75 1.42 1.53
C ALA A 80 -4.77 0.25 1.27
N ILE A 81 -3.57 0.33 1.84
CA ILE A 81 -2.53 -0.69 1.71
C ILE A 81 -2.83 -1.88 2.62
N VAL A 82 -3.30 -1.62 3.84
CA VAL A 82 -3.78 -2.68 4.75
C VAL A 82 -4.87 -3.50 4.07
N GLN A 83 -5.82 -2.83 3.42
CA GLN A 83 -6.93 -3.47 2.72
C GLN A 83 -6.51 -4.20 1.45
N TYR A 84 -5.55 -3.65 0.69
CA TYR A 84 -4.91 -4.37 -0.40
C TYR A 84 -4.26 -5.68 0.08
N ASN A 85 -3.47 -5.61 1.16
CA ASN A 85 -2.81 -6.77 1.72
C ASN A 85 -3.83 -7.79 2.24
N TYR A 86 -4.89 -7.35 2.92
CA TYR A 86 -5.97 -8.22 3.38
C TYR A 86 -6.66 -8.97 2.23
N ARG A 87 -6.95 -8.29 1.11
CA ARG A 87 -7.52 -8.94 -0.08
C ARG A 87 -6.60 -9.99 -0.68
N LYS A 88 -5.30 -9.68 -0.79
CA LYS A 88 -4.30 -10.67 -1.23
C LYS A 88 -4.22 -11.88 -0.31
N ILE A 89 -4.35 -11.67 1.01
CA ILE A 89 -4.32 -12.73 2.02
C ILE A 89 -5.54 -13.66 1.89
N ILE A 90 -6.70 -13.14 1.47
CA ILE A 90 -7.91 -13.94 1.26
C ILE A 90 -7.81 -14.78 -0.03
N ASP A 91 -7.27 -14.19 -1.11
CA ASP A 91 -7.12 -14.90 -2.39
C ASP A 91 -5.98 -15.93 -2.36
N ASP A 92 -5.02 -15.76 -1.46
CA ASP A 92 -3.87 -16.63 -1.28
C ASP A 92 -3.93 -17.26 0.12
N SER A 93 -4.69 -18.36 0.25
CA SER A 93 -4.90 -19.12 1.50
C SER A 93 -3.61 -19.61 2.19
N SER A 94 -2.47 -19.43 1.53
CA SER A 94 -1.11 -19.65 2.06
C SER A 94 -0.59 -18.51 2.96
N PHE A 95 -1.10 -17.28 2.83
CA PHE A 95 -0.61 -16.10 3.57
C PHE A 95 -1.22 -15.92 4.97
N LEU A 96 -2.43 -16.47 5.21
CA LEU A 96 -3.13 -16.39 6.50
C LEU A 96 -2.32 -17.02 7.66
N PHE A 97 -1.51 -18.04 7.38
CA PHE A 97 -0.69 -18.68 8.41
C PHE A 97 0.51 -17.86 8.86
N HIS A 98 0.97 -16.86 8.09
CA HIS A 98 2.19 -16.13 8.45
C HIS A 98 1.93 -14.82 9.20
N LEU A 99 0.75 -14.21 9.06
CA LEU A 99 0.41 -12.92 9.68
C LEU A 99 -0.39 -13.04 11.00
N LEU A 100 -0.98 -14.20 11.30
CA LEU A 100 -1.70 -14.44 12.57
C LEU A 100 -0.97 -15.39 13.54
N MET A 101 0.19 -15.96 13.16
CA MET A 101 0.95 -16.90 13.99
C MET A 101 2.46 -16.59 14.09
N THR A 102 2.92 -15.36 13.82
CA THR A 102 4.32 -14.97 14.08
C THR A 102 4.58 -13.49 14.26
#